data_AF-A0A519S037-F1
#
_entry.id   AF-A0A519S037-F1
#
_cell.length_a   1.000
_cell.length_b   1.000
_cell.length_c   1.000
_cell.angle_alpha   90.00
_cell.angle_beta   90.00
_cell.angle_gamma   90.00
#
_symmetry.space_group_name_H-M   'P 1'
#
loop_
_entity.id
_entity.type
_entity.pdbx_description
1 polymer ?
#
loop_
_entity_poly.entity_id
_entity_poly.type
_entity_poly.pdbx_seq_one_letter_code
_entity_poly.pdbx_strand_id
1 'polypeptide(L)'
;MQKLLIILLLFISTLTFAQTDQTFTYENKIYQPNIKTVLCYNSSKEQSIPVIQLNSSETITLSFDDLLAGTKNYWYTIEHCTSDWQPSR
;
A
#
# COMPACT_ATOMS: atom_id res chain seq x y z
N MET A 1 17.27 -42.27 -18.91
CA MET A 1 17.70 -41.05 -18.20
C MET A 1 17.03 -39.79 -18.76
N GLN A 2 17.13 -39.49 -20.06
CA GLN A 2 16.59 -38.26 -20.65
C GLN A 2 15.05 -38.10 -20.54
N LYS A 3 14.28 -39.20 -20.68
CA LYS A 3 12.80 -39.18 -20.49
C LYS A 3 12.38 -38.87 -19.05
N LEU A 4 13.17 -39.31 -18.06
CA LEU A 4 12.93 -39.04 -16.64
C LEU A 4 13.22 -37.57 -16.30
N LEU A 5 14.27 -36.99 -16.92
CA LEU A 5 14.62 -35.58 -16.78
C LEU A 5 13.54 -34.65 -17.33
N ILE A 6 12.89 -35.01 -18.45
CA ILE A 6 11.79 -34.24 -19.05
C ILE A 6 10.56 -34.25 -18.14
N ILE A 7 10.23 -35.40 -17.53
CA ILE A 7 9.12 -35.50 -16.57
C ILE A 7 9.42 -34.63 -15.33
N LEU A 8 10.65 -34.66 -14.82
CA LEU A 8 11.07 -33.83 -13.68
C LEU A 8 10.97 -32.33 -13.99
N LEU A 9 11.35 -31.90 -15.20
CA LEU A 9 11.25 -30.51 -15.65
C LEU A 9 9.78 -30.05 -15.80
N LEU A 10 8.87 -30.93 -16.21
CA LEU A 10 7.43 -30.64 -16.29
C LEU A 10 6.76 -30.48 -14.92
N PHE A 11 7.30 -31.12 -13.87
CA PHE A 11 6.81 -30.95 -12.49
C PHE A 11 7.34 -29.69 -11.80
N ILE A 12 8.37 -29.03 -12.34
CA ILE A 12 8.95 -27.83 -11.72
C ILE A 12 8.06 -26.59 -11.89
N SER A 13 7.21 -26.57 -12.93
CA SER A 13 6.31 -25.46 -13.22
C SER A 13 5.18 -25.33 -12.20
N THR A 14 4.78 -26.42 -11.54
CA THR A 14 3.72 -26.42 -10.51
C THR A 14 4.18 -25.86 -9.16
N LEU A 15 5.49 -25.62 -8.98
CA LEU A 15 6.07 -24.98 -7.80
C LEU A 15 6.14 -23.45 -7.94
N THR A 16 5.70 -22.90 -9.07
CA THR A 16 5.66 -21.44 -9.25
C THR A 16 4.42 -20.88 -8.57
N PHE A 17 4.59 -20.29 -7.40
CA PHE A 17 3.59 -19.39 -6.84
C PHE A 17 3.67 -18.08 -7.62
N ALA A 18 2.58 -17.70 -8.29
CA ALA A 18 2.43 -16.31 -8.73
C ALA A 18 2.52 -15.42 -7.48
N GLN A 19 3.38 -14.39 -7.53
CA GLN A 19 3.47 -13.39 -6.46
C GLN A 19 2.20 -12.54 -6.50
N THR A 20 1.09 -13.04 -5.96
CA THR A 20 0.03 -12.15 -5.50
C THR A 20 0.59 -11.38 -4.33
N ASP A 21 0.45 -10.05 -4.38
CA ASP A 21 0.83 -9.12 -3.32
C ASP A 21 -0.08 -9.32 -2.10
N GLN A 22 -0.06 -10.52 -1.50
CA GLN A 22 -0.98 -10.98 -0.45
C GLN A 22 -0.92 -10.13 0.82
N THR A 23 0.03 -9.21 0.91
CA THR A 23 0.25 -8.34 2.04
C THR A 23 -0.47 -6.99 1.97
N PHE A 24 -0.92 -6.52 0.80
CA PHE A 24 -1.55 -5.21 0.68
C PHE A 24 -3.03 -5.27 1.09
N THR A 25 -3.38 -4.50 2.12
CA THR A 25 -4.75 -4.31 2.63
C THR A 25 -5.12 -2.83 2.61
N TYR A 26 -6.40 -2.50 2.44
CA TYR A 26 -6.93 -1.13 2.54
C TYR A 26 -7.15 -0.70 4.00
N GLU A 27 -6.25 -1.14 4.88
CA GLU A 27 -6.24 -0.78 6.30
C GLU A 27 -5.18 0.29 6.55
N ASN A 28 -5.28 1.01 7.67
CA ASN A 28 -4.23 1.91 8.11
C ASN A 28 -3.01 1.09 8.57
N LYS A 29 -2.08 0.86 7.64
CA LYS A 29 -0.94 -0.04 7.84
C LYS A 29 0.35 0.53 7.25
N ILE A 30 1.43 0.40 8.01
CA ILE A 30 2.78 0.74 7.57
C ILE A 30 3.45 -0.52 7.03
N TYR A 31 3.81 -0.52 5.74
CA TYR A 31 4.43 -1.67 5.06
C TYR A 31 5.96 -1.66 5.13
N GLN A 32 6.56 -0.46 5.17
CA GLN A 32 8.01 -0.30 5.21
C GLN A 32 8.47 0.05 6.62
N PRO A 33 9.38 -0.75 7.22
CA PRO A 33 9.74 -0.61 8.64
C PRO A 33 10.49 0.69 8.97
N ASN A 34 11.11 1.33 7.97
CA ASN A 34 11.79 2.63 8.09
C ASN A 34 10.83 3.83 8.09
N ILE A 35 9.59 3.65 7.66
CA ILE A 35 8.57 4.70 7.68
C ILE A 35 7.99 4.79 9.09
N LYS A 36 8.02 5.99 9.68
CA LYS A 36 7.55 6.30 11.04
C LYS A 36 6.68 7.54 11.04
N THR A 37 5.99 7.75 12.17
CA THR A 37 5.20 8.96 12.44
C THR A 37 4.19 9.27 11.33
N VAL A 38 3.50 8.24 10.81
CA VAL A 38 2.47 8.47 9.79
C VAL A 38 1.30 9.19 10.44
N LEU A 39 1.03 10.41 9.99
CA LEU A 39 -0.08 11.25 10.43
C LEU A 39 -0.96 11.61 9.24
N CYS A 40 -2.27 11.53 9.42
CA CYS A 40 -3.26 11.88 8.40
C CYS A 40 -4.40 12.66 9.06
N TYR A 41 -4.54 13.94 8.71
CA TYR A 41 -5.44 14.86 9.40
C TYR A 41 -5.95 15.98 8.46
N ASN A 42 -6.96 16.72 8.89
CA ASN A 42 -7.41 17.91 8.17
C ASN A 42 -6.36 19.02 8.30
N SER A 43 -5.84 19.55 7.21
CA SER A 43 -4.69 20.46 7.20
C SER A 43 -4.88 21.73 8.05
N SER A 44 -6.11 22.11 8.39
CA SER A 44 -6.40 23.24 9.29
C SER A 44 -6.37 22.89 10.79
N LYS A 45 -6.32 21.59 11.13
CA LYS A 45 -6.46 21.03 12.49
C LYS A 45 -5.58 19.77 12.64
N GLU A 46 -4.32 19.96 13.03
CA GLU A 46 -3.27 18.91 13.07
C GLU A 46 -3.60 17.64 13.87
N GLN A 47 -4.51 17.71 14.83
CA GLN A 47 -4.91 16.58 15.69
C GLN A 47 -6.33 16.05 15.38
N SER A 48 -6.87 16.35 14.20
CA SER A 48 -8.18 15.87 13.79
C SER A 48 -8.13 14.51 13.09
N ILE A 49 -9.28 13.86 12.98
CA ILE A 49 -9.48 12.80 11.99
C ILE A 49 -9.42 13.37 10.55
N PRO A 50 -9.06 12.57 9.55
CA PRO A 50 -8.90 13.03 8.16
C PRO A 50 -10.25 13.14 7.44
N VAL A 51 -11.08 14.09 7.88
CA VAL A 51 -12.39 14.39 7.29
C VAL A 51 -12.40 15.84 6.81
N ILE A 52 -12.94 16.05 5.61
CA ILE A 52 -13.15 17.36 5.00
C ILE A 52 -14.58 17.51 4.49
N GLN A 53 -15.05 18.74 4.42
CA GLN A 53 -16.28 19.08 3.73
C GLN A 53 -16.06 19.08 2.21
N LEU A 54 -16.89 18.34 1.47
CA LEU A 54 -16.85 18.34 0.00
C LEU A 54 -17.20 19.74 -0.55
N ASN A 55 -16.56 20.14 -1.65
CA ASN A 55 -16.68 21.46 -2.28
C ASN A 55 -16.25 22.63 -1.37
N SER A 56 -15.32 22.39 -0.46
CA SER A 56 -14.70 23.42 0.37
C SER A 56 -13.23 23.61 0.01
N SER A 57 -12.56 24.56 0.68
CA SER A 57 -11.11 24.74 0.62
C SER A 57 -10.34 23.87 1.63
N GLU A 58 -11.02 23.01 2.39
CA GLU A 58 -10.36 22.12 3.33
C GLU A 58 -9.56 21.05 2.59
N THR A 59 -8.41 20.69 3.16
CA THR A 59 -7.50 19.69 2.59
C THR A 59 -7.11 18.67 3.65
N ILE A 60 -6.57 17.53 3.22
CA ILE A 60 -5.95 16.53 4.08
C ILE A 60 -4.44 16.64 3.96
N THR A 61 -3.75 16.63 5.08
CA THR A 61 -2.29 16.48 5.14
C THR A 61 -1.97 15.05 5.53
N LEU A 62 -1.15 14.38 4.71
CA LEU A 62 -0.49 13.12 5.04
C LEU A 62 1.02 13.40 5.19
N SER A 63 1.57 13.11 6.34
CA SER A 63 3.00 13.28 6.64
C SER A 63 3.58 12.02 7.25
N PHE A 64 4.87 11.79 7.03
CA PHE A 64 5.61 10.66 7.58
C PHE A 64 7.11 10.98 7.59
N ASP A 65 7.85 10.23 8.42
CA ASP A 65 9.30 10.25 8.46
C ASP A 65 9.85 9.01 7.75
N ASP A 66 10.81 9.17 6.83
CA ASP A 66 11.69 8.08 6.41
C ASP A 66 13.02 8.19 7.15
N LEU A 67 13.35 7.18 7.96
CA LEU A 67 14.58 7.13 8.75
C LEU A 67 15.82 6.69 7.95
N LEU A 68 15.68 6.39 6.66
CA LEU A 68 16.81 6.09 5.77
C LEU A 68 17.44 7.39 5.24
N ALA A 69 18.76 7.37 5.07
CA ALA A 69 19.49 8.48 4.48
C ALA A 69 19.19 8.66 2.98
N GLY A 70 19.45 9.86 2.49
CA GLY A 70 19.31 10.24 1.08
C GLY A 70 17.92 10.78 0.72
N THR A 71 17.86 11.51 -0.40
CA THR A 71 16.59 12.02 -0.92
C THR A 71 15.89 10.92 -1.72
N LYS A 72 14.61 10.71 -1.43
CA LYS A 72 13.76 9.73 -2.11
C LYS A 72 12.55 10.43 -2.71
N ASN A 73 12.09 9.91 -3.85
CA ASN A 73 10.83 10.33 -4.45
C ASN A 73 9.75 9.32 -4.02
N TYR A 74 8.59 9.84 -3.61
CA TYR A 74 7.40 9.05 -3.29
C TYR A 74 6.27 9.44 -4.21
N TRP A 75 5.48 8.45 -4.60
CA TRP A 75 4.26 8.63 -5.37
C TRP A 75 3.11 8.02 -4.59
N TYR A 76 1.92 8.60 -4.74
CA TYR A 76 0.73 8.15 -4.05
C TYR A 76 -0.44 8.06 -5.03
N THR A 77 -1.41 7.23 -4.66
CA THR A 77 -2.71 7.10 -5.31
C THR A 77 -3.79 7.35 -4.26
N ILE A 78 -4.89 7.99 -4.66
CA ILE A 78 -6.10 8.06 -3.86
C ILE A 78 -7.07 7.02 -4.45
N GLU A 79 -7.49 6.05 -3.63
CA GLU A 79 -8.46 5.03 -4.03
C GLU A 79 -9.82 5.32 -3.40
N HIS A 80 -10.89 5.24 -4.20
CA HIS A 80 -12.26 5.41 -3.72
C HIS A 80 -12.81 4.06 -3.27
N CYS A 81 -13.26 4.00 -2.01
CA CYS A 81 -13.80 2.79 -1.41
C CYS A 81 -15.29 2.93 -1.06
N THR A 82 -15.97 1.81 -0.96
CA THR A 82 -17.29 1.68 -0.34
C THR A 82 -17.20 1.85 1.18
N SER A 83 -18.34 1.90 1.87
CA SER A 83 -18.40 2.11 3.33
C SER A 83 -17.74 1.00 4.16
N ASP A 84 -17.57 -0.20 3.59
CA ASP A 84 -16.88 -1.35 4.15
C ASP A 84 -15.42 -1.47 3.66
N TRP A 85 -14.85 -0.38 3.14
CA TRP A 85 -13.46 -0.26 2.71
C TRP A 85 -13.04 -1.20 1.58
N GLN A 86 -14.00 -1.65 0.76
CA GLN A 86 -13.70 -2.33 -0.50
C GLN A 86 -13.51 -1.31 -1.63
N PRO A 87 -12.58 -1.51 -2.56
CA PRO A 87 -12.47 -0.68 -3.75
C PRO A 87 -13.81 -0.63 -4.49
N SER A 88 -14.22 0.56 -4.89
CA SER A 88 -15.54 0.78 -5.50
C SER A 88 -15.63 0.47 -7.00
N ARG A 89 -14.50 0.14 -7.64
CA ARG A 89 -14.39 -0.05 -9.10
C ARG A 89 -14.95 -1.39 -9.56
#